data_AF-A0A1Q7E1E7-F1
#
_entry.id   AF-A0A1Q7E1E7-F1
#
_cell.length_a   1.000
_cell.length_b   1.000
_cell.length_c   1.000
_cell.angle_alpha   90.00
_cell.angle_beta   90.00
_cell.angle_gamma   90.00
#
_symmetry.space_group_name_H-M   'P 1'
#
loop_
_entity.id
_entity.type
_entity.pdbx_description
1 polymer ?
#
loop_
_entity_poly.entity_id
_entity_poly.type
_entity_poly.pdbx_seq_one_letter_code
_entity_poly.pdbx_strand_id
1 'polypeptide(L)'
;MPVVGAGRLAAHEDQDGDAADGASRNMKLVGSNDLQARSTYQPTLHKQGGRYYIYAGHHAYGAPGEGSAPAGTPPLPKVNNEENGTSIVDVTNPRHPKYMIHIPVPNGSGGGSQMVRVCDGSSLPIHNGKVYVLRSYANSAHEIWDVTDPSSPVGVRTVAGGNPVIGAQTGQPGALAGTHKSWWECDTGIAYIVGRRGNDTTSGWKGGNHIFVFDLSDPANPVFLRDWALDGQQPGSVPPPHFTTVPSIHGPISTGPNATTNPIYGTGATLDRVYFAYGTGSTGVMQIVDRTKLLPPPWGTGVTCGSAASSQLPVPCTDFKTAEVGRWIMNPDNGAHTSFPIGKIPIKDFMVVGETGNPDLGTPRDIVFVTSEATANYCAGQVRHLSFTVDATDEGRPQSIATYQVSEASGHFCARGGRFGPHATNEEFGPPFYQKLVFTSQFNAGVRVTDIRDPYNPKEVAFFIPAVNANTDLRCGPFQGNSNKCVQVVQTNNVATDDRGFVYIVDRADSGMHVLRLTGDAARIVGLDGDDD
;
A
#
# COMPACT_ATOMS: atom_id res chain seq x y z
N MET A 1 48.68 -27.26 -13.91
CA MET A 1 47.55 -26.92 -14.82
C MET A 1 46.89 -28.22 -15.21
N PRO A 2 45.63 -28.43 -14.83
CA PRO A 2 44.54 -28.01 -15.70
C PRO A 2 43.39 -27.29 -14.96
N VAL A 3 42.51 -26.72 -15.79
CA VAL A 3 41.35 -25.88 -15.49
C VAL A 3 40.12 -26.75 -15.20
N VAL A 4 39.34 -26.38 -14.17
CA VAL A 4 37.96 -26.83 -13.90
C VAL A 4 37.27 -25.57 -13.35
N GLY A 5 36.23 -24.96 -13.92
CA GLY A 5 35.08 -25.47 -14.67
C GLY A 5 33.84 -24.95 -13.91
N ALA A 6 33.31 -23.80 -14.33
CA ALA A 6 32.20 -23.11 -13.68
C ALA A 6 30.91 -23.96 -13.75
N GLY A 7 30.36 -24.32 -12.59
CA GLY A 7 29.09 -25.03 -12.49
C GLY A 7 27.90 -24.08 -12.63
N ARG A 8 27.12 -24.27 -13.69
CA ARG A 8 25.74 -23.77 -13.81
C ARG A 8 24.86 -24.54 -12.83
N LEU A 9 24.15 -23.84 -11.94
CA LEU A 9 23.04 -24.41 -11.17
C LEU A 9 21.83 -24.50 -12.10
N ALA A 10 21.45 -25.72 -12.46
CA ALA A 10 20.17 -26.03 -13.07
C ALA A 10 19.10 -26.03 -11.96
N ALA A 11 17.98 -25.36 -12.21
CA ALA A 11 16.82 -25.38 -11.35
C ALA A 11 16.20 -26.79 -11.35
N HIS A 12 15.96 -27.33 -10.17
CA HIS A 12 15.30 -28.62 -9.98
C HIS A 12 13.82 -28.36 -9.71
N GLU A 13 12.94 -28.90 -10.57
CA GLU A 13 11.52 -29.07 -10.27
C GLU A 13 11.32 -30.19 -9.24
N ASP A 14 10.29 -29.99 -8.41
CA ASP A 14 9.68 -30.89 -7.44
C ASP A 14 10.57 -31.41 -6.29
N GLN A 15 10.79 -30.57 -5.27
CA GLN A 15 11.05 -31.01 -3.90
C GLN A 15 10.30 -30.13 -2.90
N ASP A 16 9.75 -30.77 -1.86
CA ASP A 16 9.22 -30.14 -0.65
C ASP A 16 10.29 -29.22 -0.04
N GLY A 17 10.26 -27.94 -0.43
CA GLY A 17 11.32 -26.98 -0.11
C GLY A 17 11.30 -26.58 1.35
N ASP A 18 12.40 -26.84 2.06
CA ASP A 18 12.71 -26.20 3.32
C ASP A 18 12.62 -24.67 3.18
N ALA A 19 12.17 -23.98 4.23
CA ALA A 19 11.90 -22.54 4.24
C ALA A 19 13.10 -21.64 3.83
N ALA A 20 14.29 -22.23 3.69
CA ALA A 20 15.56 -21.59 3.35
C ALA A 20 15.71 -21.26 1.84
N ASP A 21 15.14 -22.04 0.93
CA ASP A 21 15.57 -22.03 -0.48
C ASP A 21 14.74 -21.12 -1.41
N GLY A 22 13.74 -20.42 -0.87
CA GLY A 22 12.79 -19.64 -1.68
C GLY A 22 11.90 -20.53 -2.56
N ALA A 23 10.89 -19.95 -3.21
CA ALA A 23 10.03 -20.69 -4.12
C ALA A 23 9.37 -19.76 -5.14
N SER A 24 9.11 -20.25 -6.37
CA SER A 24 8.47 -19.44 -7.40
C SER A 24 7.73 -20.28 -8.43
N ARG A 25 6.71 -19.69 -9.05
CA ARG A 25 5.99 -20.24 -10.21
C ARG A 25 5.66 -19.11 -11.17
N ASN A 26 5.98 -19.28 -12.46
CA ASN A 26 5.75 -18.28 -13.52
C ASN A 26 6.32 -16.90 -13.19
N MET A 27 7.40 -16.86 -12.42
CA MET A 27 8.04 -15.64 -11.97
C MET A 27 9.50 -15.92 -11.61
N LYS A 28 10.40 -14.97 -11.90
CA LYS A 28 11.83 -15.11 -11.59
C LYS A 28 12.41 -13.86 -10.93
N LEU A 29 13.46 -14.07 -10.15
CA LEU A 29 14.29 -12.98 -9.61
C LEU A 29 15.17 -12.40 -10.73
N VAL A 30 15.16 -11.08 -10.85
CA VAL A 30 15.95 -10.32 -11.84
C VAL A 30 17.13 -9.61 -11.18
N GLY A 31 16.90 -9.06 -9.98
CA GLY A 31 17.92 -8.37 -9.19
C GLY A 31 17.40 -8.10 -7.79
N SER A 32 18.26 -7.62 -6.92
CA SER A 32 17.91 -7.30 -5.53
C SER A 32 18.75 -6.16 -4.99
N ASN A 33 18.29 -5.58 -3.89
CA ASN A 33 19.05 -4.67 -3.05
C ASN A 33 18.72 -4.99 -1.59
N ASP A 34 19.72 -5.04 -0.71
CA ASP A 34 19.50 -5.39 0.70
C ASP A 34 18.77 -4.28 1.50
N LEU A 35 18.59 -3.08 0.91
CA LEU A 35 18.06 -1.89 1.57
C LEU A 35 18.76 -1.61 2.90
N GLN A 36 20.05 -1.94 3.01
CA GLN A 36 20.82 -1.82 4.25
C GLN A 36 20.18 -2.56 5.44
N ALA A 37 19.50 -3.69 5.19
CA ALA A 37 18.79 -4.47 6.20
C ALA A 37 17.74 -3.67 6.97
N ARG A 38 17.04 -2.75 6.30
CA ARG A 38 15.97 -1.94 6.91
C ARG A 38 14.60 -2.57 6.67
N SER A 39 13.82 -2.71 7.73
CA SER A 39 12.43 -3.16 7.66
C SER A 39 11.61 -2.22 6.79
N THR A 40 11.03 -2.75 5.72
CA THR A 40 10.45 -1.91 4.68
C THR A 40 8.95 -2.16 4.53
N TYR A 41 8.18 -1.08 4.62
CA TYR A 41 6.72 -1.11 4.52
C TYR A 41 6.28 -0.99 3.05
N GLN A 42 6.60 0.12 2.39
CA GLN A 42 6.04 0.47 1.07
C GLN A 42 7.16 0.81 0.08
N PRO A 43 7.21 0.14 -1.09
CA PRO A 43 7.93 0.64 -2.26
C PRO A 43 7.02 1.57 -3.05
N THR A 44 7.52 2.74 -3.43
CA THR A 44 6.86 3.63 -4.39
C THR A 44 7.78 3.80 -5.59
N LEU A 45 7.34 3.26 -6.73
CA LEU A 45 8.04 3.46 -8.00
C LEU A 45 7.76 4.86 -8.55
N HIS A 46 8.82 5.54 -9.00
CA HIS A 46 8.67 6.77 -9.77
C HIS A 46 9.66 6.81 -10.93
N LYS A 47 9.20 7.32 -12.08
CA LYS A 47 10.05 7.55 -13.25
C LYS A 47 10.32 9.05 -13.37
N GLN A 48 11.57 9.46 -13.18
CA GLN A 48 11.99 10.86 -13.29
C GLN A 48 13.29 10.96 -14.10
N GLY A 49 13.36 11.93 -15.01
CA GLY A 49 14.55 12.15 -15.84
C GLY A 49 14.95 10.94 -16.71
N GLY A 50 13.97 10.13 -17.15
CA GLY A 50 14.21 8.91 -17.94
C GLY A 50 14.77 7.72 -17.13
N ARG A 51 14.90 7.86 -15.81
CA ARG A 51 15.37 6.84 -14.87
C ARG A 51 14.24 6.37 -13.98
N TYR A 52 14.39 5.19 -13.40
CA TYR A 52 13.41 4.59 -12.50
C TYR A 52 13.99 4.49 -11.11
N TYR A 53 13.22 4.90 -10.11
CA TYR A 53 13.60 4.86 -8.71
C TYR A 53 12.52 4.19 -7.88
N ILE A 54 12.96 3.44 -6.87
CA ILE A 54 12.11 3.00 -5.78
C ILE A 54 12.41 3.89 -4.57
N TYR A 55 11.36 4.51 -4.05
CA TYR A 55 11.34 5.18 -2.77
C TYR A 55 10.76 4.20 -1.75
N ALA A 56 11.63 3.60 -0.94
CA ALA A 56 11.29 2.58 0.04
C ALA A 56 11.07 3.21 1.42
N GLY A 57 9.83 3.23 1.88
CA GLY A 57 9.45 3.69 3.22
C GLY A 57 9.68 2.62 4.28
N HIS A 58 10.43 2.95 5.34
CA HIS A 58 10.80 1.99 6.39
C HIS A 58 9.91 2.06 7.62
N HIS A 59 9.77 0.93 8.30
CA HIS A 59 9.19 0.86 9.65
C HIS A 59 10.08 1.59 10.66
N ALA A 60 9.48 2.08 11.75
CA ALA A 60 10.26 2.55 12.90
C ALA A 60 10.97 1.38 13.57
N TYR A 61 12.17 1.60 14.12
CA TYR A 61 12.76 0.62 15.04
C TYR A 61 11.95 0.55 16.34
N GLY A 62 11.56 -0.64 16.80
CA GLY A 62 10.99 -0.75 18.15
C GLY A 62 10.05 -1.93 18.38
N ALA A 63 9.44 -2.48 17.34
CA ALA A 63 8.63 -3.69 17.48
C ALA A 63 9.51 -4.96 17.32
N PRO A 64 9.23 -6.07 18.05
CA PRO A 64 9.86 -7.35 17.77
C PRO A 64 9.67 -7.74 16.29
N GLY A 65 10.77 -7.92 15.57
CA GLY A 65 10.74 -8.11 14.11
C GLY A 65 10.78 -6.81 13.27
N GLU A 66 10.91 -5.65 13.87
CA GLU A 66 11.17 -4.38 13.15
C GLU A 66 12.47 -3.79 13.71
N GLY A 67 13.53 -4.59 13.66
CA GLY A 67 14.86 -4.26 14.16
C GLY A 67 15.05 -4.34 15.69
N SER A 68 14.00 -4.61 16.47
CA SER A 68 14.14 -5.08 17.86
C SER A 68 14.31 -6.60 17.84
N ALA A 69 15.56 -7.05 17.86
CA ALA A 69 15.86 -8.47 17.98
C ALA A 69 15.32 -9.01 19.33
N PRO A 70 14.82 -10.25 19.41
CA PRO A 70 14.39 -10.86 20.66
C PRO A 70 15.46 -10.77 21.76
N ALA A 71 15.05 -10.68 23.03
CA ALA A 71 15.97 -10.61 24.15
C ALA A 71 17.00 -11.76 24.09
N GLY A 72 18.29 -11.42 24.15
CA GLY A 72 19.39 -12.38 24.06
C GLY A 72 19.90 -12.67 22.65
N THR A 73 19.38 -12.01 21.62
CA THR A 73 19.93 -12.07 20.25
C THR A 73 20.73 -10.80 19.93
N PRO A 74 21.79 -10.88 19.10
CA PRO A 74 22.53 -9.69 18.67
C PRO A 74 21.59 -8.72 17.94
N PRO A 75 21.68 -7.40 18.19
CA PRO A 75 20.93 -6.43 17.39
C PRO A 75 21.40 -6.50 15.94
N LEU A 76 20.48 -6.30 14.99
CA LEU A 76 20.85 -6.16 13.58
C LEU A 76 21.73 -4.92 13.39
N PRO A 77 22.67 -4.95 12.44
CA PRO A 77 23.59 -3.84 12.22
C PRO A 77 22.81 -2.58 11.83
N LYS A 78 22.92 -1.53 12.64
CA LYS A 78 22.45 -0.20 12.26
C LYS A 78 23.45 0.40 11.29
N VAL A 79 23.02 0.65 10.05
CA VAL A 79 23.87 1.38 9.10
C VAL A 79 23.96 2.85 9.53
N ASN A 80 25.20 3.34 9.66
CA ASN A 80 25.55 4.71 10.02
C ASN A 80 24.96 5.24 11.34
N ASN A 81 24.46 4.36 12.22
CA ASN A 81 23.75 4.75 13.45
C ASN A 81 22.53 5.68 13.19
N GLU A 82 21.93 5.59 12.00
CA GLU A 82 20.76 6.37 11.60
C GLU A 82 19.46 5.66 11.98
N GLU A 83 18.48 6.41 12.48
CA GLU A 83 17.10 5.95 12.62
C GLU A 83 16.44 5.76 11.26
N ASN A 84 15.49 4.83 11.14
CA ASN A 84 14.85 4.52 9.86
C ASN A 84 14.12 5.72 9.24
N GLY A 85 13.94 5.69 7.93
CA GLY A 85 13.27 6.74 7.18
C GLY A 85 12.90 6.25 5.78
N THR A 86 13.41 6.91 4.75
CA THR A 86 13.14 6.56 3.34
C THR A 86 14.44 6.24 2.63
N SER A 87 14.57 5.04 2.05
CA SER A 87 15.67 4.73 1.13
C SER A 87 15.28 5.06 -0.31
N ILE A 88 16.23 5.57 -1.09
CA ILE A 88 16.09 5.76 -2.54
C ILE A 88 17.01 4.77 -3.24
N VAL A 89 16.45 3.98 -4.16
CA VAL A 89 17.18 3.00 -4.96
C VAL A 89 16.94 3.28 -6.43
N ASP A 90 18.01 3.41 -7.20
CA ASP A 90 17.93 3.47 -8.66
C ASP A 90 17.74 2.06 -9.23
N VAL A 91 16.61 1.85 -9.88
CA VAL A 91 16.22 0.60 -10.54
C VAL A 91 16.12 0.75 -12.05
N THR A 92 16.83 1.74 -12.61
CA THR A 92 16.92 1.93 -14.07
C THR A 92 17.51 0.68 -14.72
N ASN A 93 18.53 0.08 -14.11
CA ASN A 93 18.95 -1.28 -14.44
C ASN A 93 18.38 -2.27 -13.41
N PRO A 94 17.31 -3.01 -13.75
CA PRO A 94 16.63 -3.92 -12.81
C PRO A 94 17.51 -5.09 -12.36
N ARG A 95 18.56 -5.43 -13.14
CA ARG A 95 19.54 -6.48 -12.77
C ARG A 95 20.59 -6.00 -11.78
N HIS A 96 20.79 -4.68 -11.69
CA HIS A 96 21.75 -4.07 -10.78
C HIS A 96 21.14 -2.85 -10.07
N PRO A 97 20.14 -3.04 -9.21
CA PRO A 97 19.59 -1.96 -8.40
C PRO A 97 20.68 -1.30 -7.55
N LYS A 98 20.78 0.03 -7.62
CA LYS A 98 21.81 0.80 -6.93
C LYS A 98 21.20 1.61 -5.79
N TYR A 99 21.60 1.31 -4.56
CA TYR A 99 21.26 2.13 -3.40
C TYR A 99 21.87 3.53 -3.55
N MET A 100 21.05 4.57 -3.43
CA MET A 100 21.48 5.96 -3.63
C MET A 100 21.73 6.65 -2.31
N ILE A 101 20.69 6.79 -1.48
CA ILE A 101 20.74 7.52 -0.23
C ILE A 101 19.61 7.08 0.69
N HIS A 102 19.78 7.35 1.98
CA HIS A 102 18.77 7.24 3.01
C HIS A 102 18.41 8.64 3.53
N ILE A 103 17.12 8.98 3.61
CA ILE A 103 16.64 10.19 4.26
C ILE A 103 16.08 9.77 5.64
N PRO A 104 16.81 9.97 6.76
CA PRO A 104 16.38 9.51 8.08
C PRO A 104 15.19 10.30 8.63
N VAL A 105 14.55 9.72 9.65
CA VAL A 105 13.56 10.38 10.53
C VAL A 105 14.15 10.39 11.94
N PRO A 106 14.90 11.44 12.33
CA PRO A 106 15.61 11.49 13.61
C PRO A 106 14.67 11.91 14.77
N ASN A 107 13.77 11.03 15.19
CA ASN A 107 12.81 11.29 16.26
C ASN A 107 13.27 10.80 17.65
N GLY A 108 14.42 10.15 17.75
CA GLY A 108 14.96 9.56 18.98
C GLY A 108 14.17 8.35 19.51
N SER A 109 13.27 7.80 18.70
CA SER A 109 12.38 6.67 19.00
C SER A 109 12.29 5.67 17.85
N GLY A 110 13.39 5.50 17.10
CA GLY A 110 13.52 4.53 16.02
C GLY A 110 13.13 5.03 14.63
N GLY A 111 12.67 6.26 14.50
CA GLY A 111 12.31 6.90 13.23
C GLY A 111 11.11 6.28 12.52
N GLY A 112 11.26 6.00 11.23
CA GLY A 112 10.27 5.37 10.35
C GLY A 112 9.57 6.37 9.43
N SER A 113 9.31 5.94 8.18
CA SER A 113 8.56 6.67 7.16
C SER A 113 7.77 5.65 6.34
N GLN A 114 6.85 4.94 6.98
CA GLN A 114 6.11 3.84 6.36
C GLN A 114 5.38 4.31 5.08
N MET A 115 4.80 5.50 5.08
CA MET A 115 4.11 6.05 3.91
C MET A 115 5.05 6.92 3.06
N VAL A 116 5.03 6.69 1.74
CA VAL A 116 5.77 7.50 0.75
C VAL A 116 4.98 7.64 -0.56
N ARG A 117 4.84 8.86 -1.09
CA ARG A 117 4.29 9.17 -2.43
C ARG A 117 5.20 10.15 -3.15
N VAL A 118 5.26 10.06 -4.47
CA VAL A 118 6.15 10.90 -5.29
C VAL A 118 5.36 11.53 -6.42
N CYS A 119 5.58 12.82 -6.67
CA CYS A 119 4.97 13.56 -7.76
C CYS A 119 6.00 14.44 -8.48
N ASP A 120 5.90 14.48 -9.80
CA ASP A 120 6.63 15.48 -10.59
C ASP A 120 5.97 16.85 -10.42
N GLY A 121 6.78 17.86 -10.16
CA GLY A 121 6.39 19.27 -10.14
C GLY A 121 5.84 19.77 -11.48
N SER A 122 6.17 19.10 -12.58
CA SER A 122 5.63 19.40 -13.91
C SER A 122 4.17 18.94 -14.05
N SER A 123 3.79 17.87 -13.33
CA SER A 123 2.44 17.34 -13.30
C SER A 123 1.58 18.08 -12.27
N LEU A 124 2.19 18.54 -11.17
CA LEU A 124 1.54 19.41 -10.20
C LEU A 124 1.15 20.76 -10.82
N PRO A 125 0.09 21.42 -10.34
CA PRO A 125 -0.33 22.73 -10.85
C PRO A 125 0.71 23.85 -10.74
N ILE A 126 1.76 23.69 -9.93
CA ILE A 126 2.90 24.62 -9.90
C ILE A 126 3.77 24.57 -11.18
N HIS A 127 3.68 23.48 -11.97
CA HIS A 127 4.35 23.26 -13.24
C HIS A 127 5.85 23.60 -13.27
N ASN A 128 6.59 23.21 -12.22
CA ASN A 128 8.02 23.44 -12.14
C ASN A 128 8.84 22.18 -12.49
N GLY A 129 10.16 22.32 -12.64
CA GLY A 129 11.05 21.20 -13.00
C GLY A 129 11.49 20.33 -11.81
N LYS A 130 10.74 20.32 -10.71
CA LYS A 130 11.12 19.61 -9.48
C LYS A 130 10.47 18.23 -9.40
N VAL A 131 10.95 17.38 -8.49
CA VAL A 131 10.28 16.13 -8.09
C VAL A 131 10.14 16.14 -6.58
N TYR A 132 8.94 15.86 -6.08
CA TYR A 132 8.62 15.95 -4.65
C TYR A 132 8.23 14.60 -4.07
N VAL A 133 8.70 14.33 -2.86
CA VAL A 133 8.29 13.19 -2.05
C VAL A 133 7.46 13.70 -0.88
N LEU A 134 6.23 13.20 -0.75
CA LEU A 134 5.43 13.27 0.47
C LEU A 134 5.67 12.00 1.28
N ARG A 135 6.01 12.16 2.56
CA ARG A 135 6.31 11.03 3.44
C ARG A 135 5.83 11.25 4.87
N SER A 136 5.68 10.18 5.64
CA SER A 136 5.47 10.31 7.09
C SER A 136 6.78 10.55 7.86
N TYR A 137 6.69 11.26 8.97
CA TYR A 137 7.75 11.42 9.97
C TYR A 137 7.33 10.64 11.22
N ALA A 138 7.63 9.34 11.20
CA ALA A 138 7.12 8.37 12.14
C ALA A 138 5.59 8.55 12.28
N ASN A 139 5.07 8.47 13.50
CA ASN A 139 3.65 8.66 13.80
C ASN A 139 3.28 10.12 14.14
N SER A 140 4.14 11.09 13.83
CA SER A 140 4.06 12.44 14.44
C SER A 140 3.93 13.61 13.48
N ALA A 141 4.26 13.42 12.19
CA ALA A 141 4.06 14.43 11.17
C ALA A 141 4.05 13.84 9.75
N HIS A 142 3.74 14.68 8.76
CA HIS A 142 4.03 14.45 7.35
C HIS A 142 4.94 15.55 6.80
N GLU A 143 5.87 15.17 5.95
CA GLU A 143 6.91 16.04 5.38
C GLU A 143 6.93 16.00 3.86
N ILE A 144 7.50 17.05 3.27
CA ILE A 144 7.79 17.14 1.84
C ILE A 144 9.28 17.41 1.62
N TRP A 145 9.86 16.64 0.71
CA TRP A 145 11.25 16.76 0.25
C TRP A 145 11.30 16.95 -1.27
N ASP A 146 12.19 17.80 -1.75
CA ASP A 146 12.61 17.90 -3.15
C ASP A 146 13.68 16.84 -3.41
N VAL A 147 13.37 15.92 -4.32
CA VAL A 147 14.22 14.79 -4.75
C VAL A 147 14.53 14.86 -6.23
N THR A 148 14.52 16.07 -6.82
CA THR A 148 14.91 16.30 -8.21
C THR A 148 16.28 15.68 -8.51
N ASP A 149 17.22 15.88 -7.58
CA ASP A 149 18.43 15.08 -7.46
C ASP A 149 18.23 14.00 -6.37
N PRO A 150 17.95 12.74 -6.74
CA PRO A 150 17.71 11.67 -5.77
C PRO A 150 18.96 11.30 -4.96
N SER A 151 20.14 11.79 -5.33
CA SER A 151 21.38 11.61 -4.56
C SER A 151 21.60 12.70 -3.51
N SER A 152 20.86 13.81 -3.59
CA SER A 152 20.96 14.94 -2.65
C SER A 152 19.58 15.58 -2.36
N PRO A 153 18.68 14.88 -1.66
CA PRO A 153 17.36 15.40 -1.28
C PRO A 153 17.42 16.68 -0.44
N VAL A 154 16.48 17.61 -0.68
CA VAL A 154 16.39 18.90 0.02
C VAL A 154 15.03 19.05 0.69
N GLY A 155 15.01 19.44 1.97
CA GLY A 155 13.75 19.63 2.71
C GLY A 155 12.95 20.82 2.19
N VAL A 156 11.63 20.64 2.01
CA VAL A 156 10.68 21.69 1.61
C VAL A 156 9.78 22.07 2.78
N ARG A 157 9.09 21.07 3.36
CA ARG A 157 8.25 21.19 4.55
C ARG A 157 8.63 20.07 5.50
N THR A 158 9.46 20.34 6.50
CA THR A 158 10.05 19.29 7.35
C THR A 158 9.95 19.64 8.83
N VAL A 159 10.02 18.62 9.68
CA VAL A 159 10.12 18.77 11.13
C VAL A 159 11.42 19.51 11.49
N ALA A 160 12.53 19.14 10.86
CA ALA A 160 13.82 19.82 11.05
C ALA A 160 13.76 21.31 10.64
N GLY A 161 12.98 21.64 9.62
CA GLY A 161 12.71 23.02 9.19
C GLY A 161 11.66 23.75 10.05
N GLY A 162 11.10 23.11 11.08
CA GLY A 162 10.05 23.66 11.93
C GLY A 162 8.72 23.92 11.21
N ASN A 163 8.52 23.32 10.03
CA ASN A 163 7.42 23.63 9.12
C ASN A 163 6.88 22.39 8.37
N PRO A 164 6.57 21.27 9.04
CA PRO A 164 5.98 20.10 8.37
C PRO A 164 4.61 20.44 7.75
N VAL A 165 4.11 19.56 6.87
CA VAL A 165 2.76 19.70 6.27
C VAL A 165 1.69 19.71 7.38
N ILE A 166 1.81 18.77 8.31
CA ILE A 166 0.98 18.67 9.51
C ILE A 166 1.77 17.89 10.57
N GLY A 167 1.67 18.31 11.84
CA GLY A 167 2.26 17.60 12.98
C GLY A 167 3.54 18.21 13.57
N ALA A 168 4.23 17.43 14.41
CA ALA A 168 5.51 17.70 15.10
C ALA A 168 5.55 18.73 16.27
N GLN A 169 4.42 19.05 16.90
CA GLN A 169 4.40 19.62 18.26
C GLN A 169 3.64 18.73 19.25
N THR A 170 4.22 17.59 19.63
CA THR A 170 3.60 16.57 20.49
C THR A 170 2.81 17.16 21.67
N GLY A 171 1.55 16.75 21.81
CA GLY A 171 0.66 17.20 22.90
C GLY A 171 -0.08 18.52 22.63
N GLN A 172 0.24 19.23 21.55
CA GLN A 172 -0.50 20.44 21.14
C GLN A 172 -1.71 20.10 20.25
N PRO A 173 -2.76 20.93 20.25
CA PRO A 173 -3.85 20.81 19.28
C PRO A 173 -3.33 20.83 17.84
N GLY A 174 -3.73 19.84 17.03
CA GLY A 174 -3.26 19.69 15.64
C GLY A 174 -2.00 18.82 15.45
N ALA A 175 -1.27 18.50 16.52
CA ALA A 175 -0.13 17.58 16.43
C ALA A 175 -0.59 16.15 16.18
N LEU A 176 0.14 15.38 15.35
CA LEU A 176 -0.22 14.00 15.09
C LEU A 176 0.30 13.05 16.19
N ALA A 177 -0.49 12.01 16.44
CA ALA A 177 -0.18 10.85 17.27
C ALA A 177 -0.38 9.52 16.52
N GLY A 178 -0.61 9.60 15.21
CA GLY A 178 -0.73 8.47 14.29
C GLY A 178 -0.57 8.97 12.86
N THR A 179 0.05 8.15 12.03
CA THR A 179 0.12 8.31 10.57
C THR A 179 -0.16 6.97 9.92
N HIS A 180 -0.61 6.97 8.67
CA HIS A 180 -0.70 5.72 7.90
C HIS A 180 -0.61 6.00 6.39
N LYS A 181 -1.21 5.12 5.58
CA LYS A 181 -1.02 5.07 4.13
C LYS A 181 -1.87 6.15 3.45
N SER A 182 -1.20 7.14 2.87
CA SER A 182 -1.84 8.31 2.26
C SER A 182 -1.82 8.25 0.72
N TRP A 183 -2.60 9.08 0.06
CA TRP A 183 -2.66 9.21 -1.40
C TRP A 183 -2.39 10.65 -1.85
N TRP A 184 -1.71 10.83 -2.98
CA TRP A 184 -1.46 12.16 -3.57
C TRP A 184 -1.77 12.13 -5.06
N GLU A 185 -2.74 12.95 -5.48
CA GLU A 185 -3.06 13.20 -6.87
C GLU A 185 -2.07 14.20 -7.46
N CYS A 186 -1.13 13.72 -8.28
CA CYS A 186 -0.10 14.60 -8.83
C CYS A 186 -0.64 15.62 -9.84
N ASP A 187 -1.76 15.35 -10.51
CA ASP A 187 -2.36 16.24 -11.52
C ASP A 187 -3.15 17.41 -10.90
N THR A 188 -3.77 17.20 -9.73
CA THR A 188 -4.56 18.23 -9.04
C THR A 188 -3.88 18.83 -7.83
N GLY A 189 -2.83 18.20 -7.32
CA GLY A 189 -2.19 18.55 -6.06
C GLY A 189 -2.92 18.05 -4.82
N ILE A 190 -4.11 17.44 -4.93
CA ILE A 190 -4.89 17.02 -3.77
C ILE A 190 -4.26 15.80 -3.09
N ALA A 191 -4.02 15.93 -1.78
CA ALA A 191 -3.50 14.86 -0.94
C ALA A 191 -4.51 14.44 0.12
N TYR A 192 -4.72 13.13 0.24
CA TYR A 192 -5.53 12.48 1.26
C TYR A 192 -4.58 11.87 2.29
N ILE A 193 -4.32 12.63 3.34
CA ILE A 193 -3.34 12.30 4.37
C ILE A 193 -4.02 11.53 5.50
N VAL A 194 -3.52 10.34 5.82
CA VAL A 194 -4.02 9.53 6.93
C VAL A 194 -3.27 9.88 8.22
N GLY A 195 -4.01 10.14 9.28
CA GLY A 195 -3.44 10.17 10.62
C GLY A 195 -4.47 10.43 11.70
N ARG A 196 -3.96 10.68 12.90
CA ARG A 196 -4.75 11.00 14.09
C ARG A 196 -4.07 12.12 14.84
N ARG A 197 -4.82 13.13 15.29
CA ARG A 197 -4.29 14.18 16.16
C ARG A 197 -4.22 13.68 17.62
N GLY A 198 -3.23 14.16 18.37
CA GLY A 198 -3.03 13.79 19.77
C GLY A 198 -4.21 14.20 20.67
N ASN A 199 -4.95 15.24 20.31
CA ASN A 199 -6.11 15.73 21.06
C ASN A 199 -7.46 15.14 20.60
N ASP A 200 -7.50 14.27 19.58
CA ASP A 200 -8.75 13.74 19.03
C ASP A 200 -9.60 13.03 20.10
N THR A 201 -8.98 12.20 20.94
CA THR A 201 -9.68 11.46 21.99
C THR A 201 -10.31 12.38 23.02
N THR A 202 -9.58 13.40 23.48
CA THR A 202 -10.11 14.41 24.40
C THR A 202 -11.19 15.28 23.75
N SER A 203 -11.15 15.42 22.41
CA SER A 203 -12.17 16.11 21.62
C SER A 203 -13.35 15.22 21.23
N GLY A 204 -13.41 13.98 21.72
CA GLY A 204 -14.58 13.09 21.57
C GLY A 204 -14.60 12.20 20.32
N TRP A 205 -13.56 12.25 19.49
CA TRP A 205 -13.39 11.34 18.36
C TRP A 205 -13.22 9.90 18.84
N LYS A 206 -13.79 8.96 18.09
CA LYS A 206 -13.56 7.53 18.32
C LYS A 206 -12.15 7.16 17.87
N GLY A 207 -11.60 6.11 18.47
CA GLY A 207 -10.20 5.72 18.28
C GLY A 207 -9.83 5.44 16.82
N GLY A 208 -8.55 5.63 16.51
CA GLY A 208 -7.98 5.34 15.20
C GLY A 208 -7.62 6.58 14.39
N ASN A 209 -7.03 6.35 13.23
CA ASN A 209 -6.77 7.37 12.22
C ASN A 209 -8.06 7.75 11.47
N HIS A 210 -8.01 8.91 10.84
CA HIS A 210 -8.96 9.45 9.87
C HIS A 210 -8.19 10.24 8.78
N ILE A 211 -8.90 10.96 7.91
CA ILE A 211 -8.34 11.62 6.73
C ILE A 211 -8.26 13.15 6.94
N PHE A 212 -7.11 13.70 6.57
CA PHE A 212 -6.88 15.13 6.36
C PHE A 212 -6.67 15.38 4.87
N VAL A 213 -7.53 16.19 4.26
CA VAL A 213 -7.41 16.56 2.85
C VAL A 213 -6.66 17.88 2.76
N PHE A 214 -5.59 17.89 1.98
CA PHE A 214 -4.77 19.07 1.70
C PHE A 214 -4.72 19.36 0.21
N ASP A 215 -4.67 20.63 -0.15
CA ASP A 215 -4.14 21.08 -1.42
C ASP A 215 -2.62 21.22 -1.28
N LEU A 216 -1.89 20.36 -2.00
CA LEU A 216 -0.44 20.36 -2.14
C LEU A 216 -0.02 20.73 -3.59
N SER A 217 -0.85 21.50 -4.31
CA SER A 217 -0.55 21.99 -5.65
C SER A 217 0.77 22.77 -5.70
N ASP A 218 1.03 23.54 -4.64
CA ASP A 218 2.33 24.08 -4.30
C ASP A 218 2.84 23.35 -3.04
N PRO A 219 3.78 22.39 -3.19
CA PRO A 219 4.31 21.62 -2.05
C PRO A 219 5.01 22.49 -1.00
N ALA A 220 5.45 23.69 -1.38
CA ALA A 220 6.01 24.66 -0.45
C ALA A 220 4.93 25.43 0.31
N ASN A 221 3.64 25.37 -0.04
CA ASN A 221 2.55 26.11 0.61
C ASN A 221 1.29 25.24 0.76
N PRO A 222 1.32 24.19 1.61
CA PRO A 222 0.19 23.30 1.79
C PRO A 222 -1.02 24.04 2.38
N VAL A 223 -2.21 23.80 1.81
CA VAL A 223 -3.47 24.37 2.30
C VAL A 223 -4.37 23.25 2.81
N PHE A 224 -4.71 23.29 4.09
CA PHE A 224 -5.66 22.34 4.67
C PHE A 224 -7.07 22.62 4.15
N LEU A 225 -7.73 21.60 3.60
CA LEU A 225 -9.06 21.71 3.01
C LEU A 225 -10.12 21.16 3.95
N ARG A 226 -9.99 19.89 4.38
CA ARG A 226 -10.96 19.31 5.29
C ARG A 226 -10.53 18.07 6.06
N ASP A 227 -11.24 17.78 7.14
CA ASP A 227 -11.29 16.44 7.74
C ASP A 227 -12.32 15.54 7.02
N TRP A 228 -12.04 14.24 6.96
CA TRP A 228 -12.97 13.19 6.52
C TRP A 228 -12.76 11.90 7.33
N ALA A 229 -13.82 11.13 7.53
CA ALA A 229 -13.85 9.91 8.32
C ALA A 229 -15.05 9.05 7.93
N LEU A 230 -15.06 7.80 8.37
CA LEU A 230 -16.28 7.00 8.34
C LEU A 230 -17.29 7.58 9.33
N ASP A 231 -18.50 7.86 8.87
CA ASP A 231 -19.54 8.41 9.72
C ASP A 231 -19.77 7.56 10.98
N GLY A 232 -19.77 8.23 12.13
CA GLY A 232 -19.79 7.62 13.46
C GLY A 232 -18.48 7.81 14.23
N GLN A 233 -17.36 8.16 13.57
CA GLN A 233 -16.07 8.39 14.23
C GLN A 233 -15.98 9.78 14.90
N GLN A 234 -16.74 10.76 14.43
CA GLN A 234 -16.71 12.14 14.89
C GLN A 234 -17.24 12.33 16.34
N PRO A 235 -17.01 13.50 16.96
CA PRO A 235 -17.53 13.78 18.29
C PRO A 235 -19.07 13.77 18.34
N GLY A 236 -19.62 13.17 19.39
CA GLY A 236 -21.07 13.11 19.61
C GLY A 236 -21.85 12.14 18.73
N SER A 237 -21.21 11.45 17.78
CA SER A 237 -21.88 10.45 16.95
C SER A 237 -21.99 9.08 17.60
N VAL A 238 -22.85 8.24 17.03
CA VAL A 238 -23.02 6.83 17.37
C VAL A 238 -22.34 5.95 16.31
N PRO A 239 -21.81 4.77 16.68
CA PRO A 239 -21.32 3.82 15.69
C PRO A 239 -22.40 3.48 14.65
N PRO A 240 -22.02 3.30 13.36
CA PRO A 240 -22.96 2.90 12.33
C PRO A 240 -23.55 1.51 12.64
N PRO A 241 -24.73 1.17 12.07
CA PRO A 241 -25.30 -0.17 12.21
C PRO A 241 -24.28 -1.26 11.85
N HIS A 242 -24.35 -2.40 12.55
CA HIS A 242 -23.43 -3.54 12.42
C HIS A 242 -22.04 -3.37 13.06
N PHE A 243 -21.76 -2.22 13.68
CA PHE A 243 -20.48 -1.96 14.34
C PHE A 243 -20.64 -1.71 15.84
N THR A 244 -19.77 -2.31 16.64
CA THR A 244 -19.60 -1.98 18.07
C THR A 244 -18.71 -0.76 18.26
N THR A 245 -17.70 -0.62 17.39
CA THR A 245 -16.78 0.52 17.31
C THR A 245 -16.59 0.90 15.85
N VAL A 246 -16.42 2.19 15.57
CA VAL A 246 -16.28 2.65 14.19
C VAL A 246 -14.91 2.23 13.65
N PRO A 247 -14.86 1.53 12.51
CA PRO A 247 -13.61 1.13 11.88
C PRO A 247 -12.71 2.31 11.55
N SER A 248 -11.42 2.20 11.87
CA SER A 248 -10.40 3.21 11.54
C SER A 248 -9.92 3.05 10.10
N ILE A 249 -9.55 4.17 9.45
CA ILE A 249 -8.99 4.14 8.10
C ILE A 249 -7.59 3.51 8.08
N HIS A 250 -7.35 2.67 7.08
CA HIS A 250 -6.02 2.22 6.69
C HIS A 250 -5.40 3.15 5.63
N GLY A 251 -6.10 3.34 4.50
CA GLY A 251 -5.65 4.20 3.42
C GLY A 251 -6.70 4.47 2.34
N PRO A 252 -6.58 5.59 1.62
CA PRO A 252 -7.35 5.90 0.42
C PRO A 252 -6.61 5.50 -0.87
N ILE A 253 -7.39 5.24 -1.92
CA ILE A 253 -6.93 5.29 -3.31
C ILE A 253 -7.89 6.18 -4.09
N SER A 254 -7.38 7.26 -4.68
CA SER A 254 -8.18 8.14 -5.55
C SER A 254 -8.00 7.76 -7.01
N THR A 255 -9.11 7.77 -7.76
CA THR A 255 -9.11 7.68 -9.21
C THR A 255 -8.93 9.05 -9.87
N GLY A 256 -8.74 10.13 -9.10
CA GLY A 256 -8.49 11.48 -9.61
C GLY A 256 -9.69 12.11 -10.33
N PRO A 257 -9.55 13.33 -10.86
CA PRO A 257 -10.63 14.01 -11.57
C PRO A 257 -10.95 13.34 -12.92
N ASN A 258 -12.18 13.50 -13.41
CA ASN A 258 -12.51 13.17 -14.79
C ASN A 258 -11.95 14.23 -15.77
N ALA A 259 -10.63 14.25 -15.92
CA ALA A 259 -9.90 15.17 -16.78
C ALA A 259 -8.90 14.40 -17.66
N THR A 260 -8.62 14.91 -18.85
CA THR A 260 -7.67 14.28 -19.79
C THR A 260 -6.23 14.27 -19.27
N THR A 261 -5.91 15.11 -18.28
CA THR A 261 -4.62 15.15 -17.57
C THR A 261 -4.47 14.03 -16.55
N ASN A 262 -5.57 13.39 -16.15
CA ASN A 262 -5.53 12.29 -15.20
C ASN A 262 -4.87 11.06 -15.85
N PRO A 263 -3.82 10.48 -15.24
CA PRO A 263 -3.08 9.34 -15.81
C PRO A 263 -3.93 8.12 -16.15
N ILE A 264 -5.08 7.96 -15.50
CA ILE A 264 -5.98 6.81 -15.71
C ILE A 264 -7.20 7.17 -16.55
N TYR A 265 -7.26 8.39 -17.09
CA TYR A 265 -8.30 8.79 -18.03
C TYR A 265 -8.33 7.89 -19.26
N GLY A 266 -9.53 7.48 -19.68
CA GLY A 266 -9.72 6.62 -20.85
C GLY A 266 -9.39 5.13 -20.62
N THR A 267 -8.90 4.74 -19.45
CA THR A 267 -8.71 3.32 -19.09
C THR A 267 -10.02 2.57 -18.85
N GLY A 268 -11.13 3.31 -18.68
CA GLY A 268 -12.41 2.75 -18.26
C GLY A 268 -12.59 2.68 -16.74
N ALA A 269 -11.60 3.10 -15.95
CA ALA A 269 -11.78 3.35 -14.52
C ALA A 269 -12.87 4.41 -14.26
N THR A 270 -13.65 4.21 -13.21
CA THR A 270 -14.60 5.24 -12.74
C THR A 270 -13.82 6.35 -12.04
N LEU A 271 -13.73 7.50 -12.72
CA LEU A 271 -13.05 8.70 -12.23
C LEU A 271 -13.94 9.46 -11.23
N ASP A 272 -13.41 10.51 -10.62
CA ASP A 272 -14.06 11.31 -9.59
C ASP A 272 -14.48 10.47 -8.36
N ARG A 273 -13.68 9.45 -8.01
CA ARG A 273 -13.91 8.60 -6.84
C ARG A 273 -12.70 8.52 -5.94
N VAL A 274 -12.99 8.39 -4.64
CA VAL A 274 -12.00 8.01 -3.64
C VAL A 274 -12.50 6.76 -2.94
N TYR A 275 -11.70 5.70 -2.99
CA TYR A 275 -11.98 4.42 -2.34
C TYR A 275 -11.22 4.38 -1.02
N PHE A 276 -11.96 4.39 0.08
CA PHE A 276 -11.39 4.35 1.43
C PHE A 276 -11.51 2.93 2.00
N ALA A 277 -10.41 2.42 2.53
CA ALA A 277 -10.34 1.12 3.19
C ALA A 277 -10.30 1.30 4.71
N TYR A 278 -11.33 0.84 5.42
CA TYR A 278 -11.42 0.90 6.87
C TYR A 278 -11.42 -0.48 7.53
N GLY A 279 -11.01 -0.51 8.80
CA GLY A 279 -11.13 -1.66 9.68
C GLY A 279 -10.04 -2.70 9.46
N THR A 280 -8.79 -2.30 9.29
CA THR A 280 -7.67 -3.21 9.07
C THR A 280 -7.74 -4.45 9.99
N GLY A 281 -7.82 -5.64 9.39
CA GLY A 281 -7.85 -6.91 10.13
C GLY A 281 -9.18 -7.27 10.82
N SER A 282 -10.23 -6.43 10.83
CA SER A 282 -11.57 -6.81 11.31
C SER A 282 -12.63 -5.75 11.04
N THR A 283 -13.91 -6.15 10.92
CA THR A 283 -15.05 -5.24 10.74
C THR A 283 -14.85 -4.23 9.60
N GLY A 284 -14.47 -4.74 8.43
CA GLY A 284 -14.03 -3.92 7.31
C GLY A 284 -15.14 -3.12 6.62
N VAL A 285 -14.76 -1.98 6.05
CA VAL A 285 -15.61 -1.20 5.13
C VAL A 285 -14.78 -0.77 3.93
N MET A 286 -15.24 -1.13 2.73
CA MET A 286 -14.84 -0.45 1.50
C MET A 286 -15.84 0.67 1.22
N GLN A 287 -15.43 1.92 1.38
CA GLN A 287 -16.28 3.09 1.14
C GLN A 287 -15.96 3.69 -0.23
N ILE A 288 -16.99 4.04 -0.99
CA ILE A 288 -16.89 4.76 -2.27
C ILE A 288 -17.38 6.18 -2.04
N VAL A 289 -16.50 7.16 -2.28
CA VAL A 289 -16.79 8.58 -2.07
C VAL A 289 -16.69 9.34 -3.39
N ASP A 290 -17.69 10.17 -3.66
CA ASP A 290 -17.72 11.14 -4.74
C ASP A 290 -16.72 12.26 -4.46
N ARG A 291 -15.67 12.33 -5.27
CA ARG A 291 -14.58 13.29 -5.12
C ARG A 291 -15.09 14.74 -5.22
N THR A 292 -16.01 15.01 -6.14
CA THR A 292 -16.58 16.34 -6.37
C THR A 292 -17.38 16.81 -5.16
N LYS A 293 -18.15 15.93 -4.51
CA LYS A 293 -18.88 16.28 -3.29
C LYS A 293 -17.99 16.37 -2.06
N LEU A 294 -16.89 15.60 -2.03
CA LEU A 294 -15.94 15.62 -0.93
C LEU A 294 -15.16 16.95 -0.89
N LEU A 295 -14.66 17.40 -2.03
CA LEU A 295 -13.74 18.52 -2.10
C LEU A 295 -14.45 19.88 -2.18
N PRO A 296 -13.96 20.93 -1.50
CA PRO A 296 -14.51 22.28 -1.63
C PRO A 296 -14.19 22.90 -3.00
N PRO A 297 -14.83 24.03 -3.36
CA PRO A 297 -14.40 24.83 -4.50
C PRO A 297 -12.92 25.24 -4.39
N PRO A 298 -12.17 25.31 -5.52
CA PRO A 298 -12.64 25.10 -6.89
C PRO A 298 -12.65 23.63 -7.35
N TRP A 299 -12.19 22.68 -6.53
CA TRP A 299 -12.07 21.27 -6.92
C TRP A 299 -13.39 20.49 -6.91
N GLY A 300 -14.40 21.02 -6.22
CA GLY A 300 -15.70 20.37 -6.08
C GLY A 300 -16.76 21.28 -5.49
N THR A 301 -17.83 20.67 -4.99
CA THR A 301 -19.02 21.30 -4.41
C THR A 301 -19.14 21.10 -2.90
N GLY A 302 -18.15 20.47 -2.28
CA GLY A 302 -18.07 20.24 -0.85
C GLY A 302 -17.76 21.51 -0.05
N VAL A 303 -17.38 21.32 1.21
CA VAL A 303 -17.09 22.43 2.14
C VAL A 303 -15.70 22.31 2.74
N THR A 304 -15.11 23.47 3.03
CA THR A 304 -13.88 23.60 3.82
C THR A 304 -14.26 23.53 5.29
N CYS A 305 -13.77 22.53 6.03
CA CYS A 305 -14.10 22.33 7.44
C CYS A 305 -12.98 21.60 8.18
N GLY A 306 -12.74 21.91 9.46
CA GLY A 306 -11.80 21.18 10.29
C GLY A 306 -12.52 20.37 11.36
N SER A 307 -11.82 19.52 12.11
CA SER A 307 -12.38 18.98 13.34
C SER A 307 -12.50 20.10 14.39
N ALA A 308 -13.36 19.92 15.40
CA ALA A 308 -13.39 20.81 16.57
C ALA A 308 -12.04 20.87 17.32
N ALA A 309 -11.13 19.94 17.02
CA ALA A 309 -9.78 19.84 17.54
C ALA A 309 -8.72 20.49 16.63
N SER A 310 -9.12 20.92 15.42
CA SER A 310 -8.27 21.59 14.44
C SER A 310 -8.10 23.05 14.80
N SER A 311 -6.86 23.47 14.99
CA SER A 311 -6.49 24.89 15.09
C SER A 311 -6.46 25.60 13.72
N GLN A 312 -6.65 24.85 12.62
CA GLN A 312 -6.46 25.35 11.26
C GLN A 312 -7.73 25.95 10.64
N LEU A 313 -8.93 25.58 11.09
CA LEU A 313 -10.20 26.11 10.56
C LEU A 313 -11.28 26.24 11.66
N PRO A 314 -12.10 27.31 11.65
CA PRO A 314 -13.08 27.58 12.71
C PRO A 314 -14.41 26.80 12.58
N VAL A 315 -14.66 26.14 11.44
CA VAL A 315 -15.92 25.43 11.16
C VAL A 315 -15.73 23.92 11.34
N PRO A 316 -16.39 23.29 12.33
CA PRO A 316 -16.38 21.85 12.49
C PRO A 316 -16.97 21.11 11.29
N CYS A 317 -16.32 20.04 10.82
CA CYS A 317 -16.93 19.11 9.88
C CYS A 317 -18.08 18.39 10.59
N THR A 318 -19.29 18.59 10.09
CA THR A 318 -20.50 17.88 10.54
C THR A 318 -21.04 16.91 9.49
N ASP A 319 -20.40 16.88 8.32
CA ASP A 319 -20.83 16.15 7.15
C ASP A 319 -19.79 15.10 6.72
N PHE A 320 -20.06 13.86 7.11
CA PHE A 320 -19.28 12.65 6.79
C PHE A 320 -20.07 11.66 5.93
N LYS A 321 -21.20 12.10 5.35
CA LYS A 321 -22.13 11.23 4.61
C LYS A 321 -22.46 11.74 3.21
N THR A 322 -22.49 13.06 2.98
CA THR A 322 -23.01 13.59 1.70
C THR A 322 -22.19 13.18 0.49
N ALA A 323 -20.87 13.04 0.67
CA ALA A 323 -19.97 12.61 -0.38
C ALA A 323 -19.91 11.09 -0.52
N GLU A 324 -20.42 10.31 0.43
CA GLU A 324 -20.48 8.86 0.27
C GLU A 324 -21.53 8.48 -0.77
N VAL A 325 -21.12 7.73 -1.80
CA VAL A 325 -22.02 7.18 -2.82
C VAL A 325 -22.55 5.83 -2.36
N GLY A 326 -21.69 5.01 -1.76
CA GLY A 326 -22.06 3.76 -1.14
C GLY A 326 -20.87 3.11 -0.45
N ARG A 327 -21.13 1.94 0.15
CA ARG A 327 -20.12 1.18 0.88
C ARG A 327 -20.44 -0.30 0.85
N TRP A 328 -19.40 -1.13 0.86
CA TRP A 328 -19.52 -2.56 1.13
C TRP A 328 -19.07 -2.82 2.58
N ILE A 329 -20.00 -3.32 3.40
CA ILE A 329 -19.72 -3.74 4.79
C ILE A 329 -19.27 -5.19 4.75
N MET A 330 -18.07 -5.45 5.25
CA MET A 330 -17.45 -6.77 5.24
C MET A 330 -17.89 -7.60 6.44
N ASN A 331 -17.74 -8.92 6.35
CA ASN A 331 -17.85 -9.80 7.51
C ASN A 331 -16.86 -9.34 8.62
N PRO A 332 -17.23 -9.37 9.91
CA PRO A 332 -16.38 -8.92 11.02
C PRO A 332 -14.99 -9.58 11.11
N ASP A 333 -14.81 -10.77 10.55
CA ASP A 333 -13.55 -11.50 10.47
C ASP A 333 -12.54 -10.86 9.50
N ASN A 334 -12.99 -10.00 8.60
CA ASN A 334 -12.16 -9.36 7.59
C ASN A 334 -12.26 -7.84 7.66
N GLY A 335 -11.12 -7.22 7.44
CA GLY A 335 -10.94 -5.77 7.42
C GLY A 335 -10.50 -5.26 6.05
N ALA A 336 -10.92 -4.08 5.60
CA ALA A 336 -10.36 -3.53 4.36
C ALA A 336 -9.01 -2.86 4.66
N HIS A 337 -7.92 -3.39 4.09
CA HIS A 337 -6.61 -2.76 4.11
C HIS A 337 -6.34 -2.00 2.80
N THR A 338 -6.64 -2.60 1.66
CA THR A 338 -6.50 -1.91 0.36
C THR A 338 -7.76 -2.12 -0.47
N SER A 339 -8.29 -1.04 -1.03
CA SER A 339 -9.47 -1.03 -1.91
C SER A 339 -9.02 -0.51 -3.28
N PHE A 340 -8.44 -1.39 -4.11
CA PHE A 340 -7.82 -0.99 -5.38
C PHE A 340 -8.85 -0.98 -6.52
N PRO A 341 -9.22 0.20 -7.07
CA PRO A 341 -10.17 0.27 -8.17
C PRO A 341 -9.54 -0.24 -9.46
N ILE A 342 -10.05 -1.37 -9.94
CA ILE A 342 -9.62 -1.99 -11.19
C ILE A 342 -10.30 -1.31 -12.39
N GLY A 343 -11.50 -0.76 -12.19
CA GLY A 343 -12.28 -0.13 -13.24
C GLY A 343 -13.13 -1.12 -14.01
N LYS A 344 -13.60 -0.68 -15.19
CA LYS A 344 -14.56 -1.43 -16.00
C LYS A 344 -13.92 -2.63 -16.72
N ILE A 345 -14.36 -3.83 -16.36
CA ILE A 345 -13.97 -5.10 -17.00
C ILE A 345 -15.15 -5.63 -17.85
N PRO A 346 -14.97 -5.84 -19.16
CA PRO A 346 -15.94 -6.56 -19.97
C PRO A 346 -16.01 -8.03 -19.58
N ILE A 347 -17.19 -8.50 -19.17
CA ILE A 347 -17.41 -9.91 -18.78
C ILE A 347 -17.84 -10.69 -20.01
N LYS A 348 -16.93 -11.49 -20.57
CA LYS A 348 -17.16 -12.22 -21.84
C LYS A 348 -18.43 -13.06 -21.82
N ASP A 349 -18.68 -13.78 -20.72
CA ASP A 349 -19.85 -14.65 -20.59
C ASP A 349 -21.17 -13.86 -20.51
N PHE A 350 -21.12 -12.57 -20.14
CA PHE A 350 -22.29 -11.71 -20.14
C PHE A 350 -22.47 -10.98 -21.47
N MET A 351 -21.54 -11.08 -22.42
CA MET A 351 -21.56 -10.34 -23.69
C MET A 351 -22.39 -11.02 -24.80
N VAL A 352 -23.23 -12.01 -24.47
CA VAL A 352 -24.06 -12.78 -25.41
C VAL A 352 -25.34 -12.03 -25.81
N VAL A 353 -25.20 -10.74 -26.16
CA VAL A 353 -26.31 -9.81 -26.47
C VAL A 353 -27.16 -10.31 -27.65
N GLY A 354 -26.52 -10.97 -28.61
CA GLY A 354 -27.16 -11.45 -29.84
C GLY A 354 -28.09 -12.66 -29.66
N GLU A 355 -27.92 -13.47 -28.60
CA GLU A 355 -28.69 -14.73 -28.45
C GLU A 355 -29.98 -14.56 -27.65
N THR A 356 -30.09 -13.55 -26.80
CA THR A 356 -31.26 -13.37 -25.92
C THR A 356 -31.97 -12.02 -26.06
N GLY A 357 -31.39 -11.06 -26.77
CA GLY A 357 -31.95 -9.72 -26.93
C GLY A 357 -32.00 -8.89 -25.64
N ASN A 358 -31.32 -9.32 -24.57
CA ASN A 358 -31.26 -8.59 -23.30
C ASN A 358 -30.18 -7.48 -23.37
N PRO A 359 -30.56 -6.19 -23.24
CA PRO A 359 -29.61 -5.07 -23.30
C PRO A 359 -28.66 -4.99 -22.09
N ASP A 360 -28.96 -5.67 -20.99
CA ASP A 360 -28.08 -5.73 -19.81
C ASP A 360 -26.90 -6.70 -20.02
N LEU A 361 -27.05 -7.64 -20.97
CA LEU A 361 -25.95 -8.43 -21.46
C LEU A 361 -24.99 -7.50 -22.20
N GLY A 362 -23.71 -7.59 -21.83
CA GLY A 362 -22.63 -6.86 -22.47
C GLY A 362 -22.20 -5.55 -21.80
N THR A 363 -22.77 -5.23 -20.63
CA THR A 363 -22.31 -4.11 -19.83
C THR A 363 -21.03 -4.48 -19.07
N PRO A 364 -19.92 -3.73 -19.24
CA PRO A 364 -18.74 -3.90 -18.39
C PRO A 364 -19.08 -3.71 -16.91
N ARG A 365 -18.43 -4.48 -16.04
CA ARG A 365 -18.58 -4.36 -14.58
C ARG A 365 -17.47 -3.50 -14.02
N ASP A 366 -17.80 -2.57 -13.15
CA ASP A 366 -16.81 -1.77 -12.43
C ASP A 366 -16.31 -2.55 -11.22
N ILE A 367 -15.02 -2.88 -11.20
CA ILE A 367 -14.46 -3.80 -10.22
C ILE A 367 -13.53 -3.08 -9.26
N VAL A 368 -13.64 -3.42 -7.98
CA VAL A 368 -12.67 -3.07 -6.94
C VAL A 368 -12.07 -4.35 -6.37
N PHE A 369 -10.76 -4.45 -6.30
CA PHE A 369 -10.07 -5.55 -5.64
C PHE A 369 -9.75 -5.14 -4.19
N VAL A 370 -10.46 -5.75 -3.23
CA VAL A 370 -10.34 -5.41 -1.80
C VAL A 370 -9.50 -6.46 -1.10
N THR A 371 -8.42 -6.05 -0.46
CA THR A 371 -7.49 -6.93 0.25
C THR A 371 -7.59 -6.69 1.75
N SER A 372 -7.73 -7.78 2.52
CA SER A 372 -7.66 -7.75 3.98
C SER A 372 -6.23 -7.87 4.50
N GLU A 373 -6.02 -7.71 5.81
CA GLU A 373 -4.70 -7.84 6.43
C GLU A 373 -4.68 -8.96 7.48
N ALA A 374 -3.76 -9.91 7.32
CA ALA A 374 -3.33 -10.80 8.40
C ALA A 374 -2.32 -10.11 9.33
N THR A 375 -2.42 -10.33 10.64
CA THR A 375 -1.68 -9.56 11.65
C THR A 375 -0.98 -10.44 12.68
N ALA A 376 -1.42 -11.68 12.84
CA ALA A 376 -0.89 -12.61 13.83
C ALA A 376 0.23 -13.48 13.24
N ASN A 377 1.29 -13.67 14.03
CA ASN A 377 2.29 -14.68 13.73
C ASN A 377 1.73 -16.08 14.00
N TYR A 378 2.18 -17.07 13.22
CA TYR A 378 1.73 -18.46 13.32
C TYR A 378 0.21 -18.66 13.16
N CYS A 379 -0.48 -17.69 12.54
CA CYS A 379 -1.95 -17.66 12.46
C CYS A 379 -2.65 -17.72 13.84
N ALA A 380 -1.94 -17.39 14.92
CA ALA A 380 -2.41 -17.65 16.27
C ALA A 380 -3.63 -16.79 16.63
N GLY A 381 -4.75 -17.44 16.96
CA GLY A 381 -5.99 -16.76 17.35
C GLY A 381 -6.62 -15.90 16.26
N GLN A 382 -6.19 -16.06 15.00
CA GLN A 382 -6.64 -15.29 13.86
C GLN A 382 -7.42 -16.17 12.88
N VAL A 383 -8.55 -15.65 12.42
CA VAL A 383 -9.31 -16.18 11.29
C VAL A 383 -8.56 -15.92 9.97
N ARG A 384 -8.80 -16.76 8.95
CA ARG A 384 -8.12 -16.59 7.66
C ARG A 384 -8.63 -15.33 6.96
N HIS A 385 -7.70 -14.41 6.69
CA HIS A 385 -7.97 -13.21 5.91
C HIS A 385 -7.99 -13.48 4.41
N LEU A 386 -8.88 -12.80 3.70
CA LEU A 386 -9.13 -13.00 2.28
C LEU A 386 -8.87 -11.73 1.47
N SER A 387 -8.73 -11.90 0.15
CA SER A 387 -8.96 -10.83 -0.82
C SER A 387 -10.29 -11.07 -1.53
N PHE A 388 -10.90 -10.01 -2.04
CA PHE A 388 -12.25 -9.99 -2.58
C PHE A 388 -12.26 -9.25 -3.91
N THR A 389 -12.97 -9.78 -4.89
CA THR A 389 -13.42 -8.99 -6.04
C THR A 389 -14.80 -8.44 -5.71
N VAL A 390 -14.96 -7.13 -5.84
CA VAL A 390 -16.20 -6.42 -5.53
C VAL A 390 -16.71 -5.75 -6.79
N ASP A 391 -17.94 -6.08 -7.17
CA ASP A 391 -18.68 -5.37 -8.22
C ASP A 391 -19.27 -4.08 -7.63
N ALA A 392 -18.80 -2.96 -8.15
CA ALA A 392 -19.21 -1.60 -7.79
C ALA A 392 -19.98 -0.91 -8.94
N THR A 393 -20.52 -1.67 -9.90
CA THR A 393 -21.27 -1.10 -11.04
C THR A 393 -22.48 -0.28 -10.58
N ASP A 394 -23.21 -0.77 -9.56
CA ASP A 394 -24.10 0.06 -8.74
C ASP A 394 -23.31 0.49 -7.49
N GLU A 395 -22.70 1.69 -7.56
CA GLU A 395 -21.84 2.22 -6.49
C GLU A 395 -22.57 2.39 -5.16
N GLY A 396 -23.90 2.49 -5.17
CA GLY A 396 -24.72 2.55 -3.96
C GLY A 396 -24.90 1.20 -3.26
N ARG A 397 -24.63 0.09 -3.96
CA ARG A 397 -24.82 -1.27 -3.46
C ARG A 397 -23.70 -2.24 -3.88
N PRO A 398 -22.42 -1.91 -3.64
CA PRO A 398 -21.32 -2.78 -4.04
C PRO A 398 -21.44 -4.17 -3.41
N GLN A 399 -21.13 -5.21 -4.18
CA GLN A 399 -21.26 -6.62 -3.78
C GLN A 399 -19.94 -7.38 -3.99
N SER A 400 -19.55 -8.18 -3.01
CA SER A 400 -18.48 -9.18 -3.22
C SER A 400 -18.99 -10.26 -4.16
N ILE A 401 -18.27 -10.50 -5.27
CA ILE A 401 -18.62 -11.49 -6.29
C ILE A 401 -17.70 -12.71 -6.27
N ALA A 402 -16.47 -12.57 -5.79
CA ALA A 402 -15.56 -13.70 -5.55
C ALA A 402 -14.55 -13.41 -4.44
N THR A 403 -13.91 -14.47 -3.95
CA THR A 403 -12.83 -14.40 -2.97
C THR A 403 -11.57 -15.07 -3.50
N TYR A 404 -10.42 -14.61 -3.02
CA TYR A 404 -9.11 -15.19 -3.29
C TYR A 404 -8.35 -15.39 -1.98
N GLN A 405 -7.71 -16.55 -1.86
CA GLN A 405 -6.84 -16.90 -0.75
C GLN A 405 -5.72 -17.85 -1.19
N VAL A 406 -4.59 -17.79 -0.48
CA VAL A 406 -3.53 -18.78 -0.57
C VAL A 406 -3.86 -19.94 0.37
N SER A 407 -3.76 -21.18 -0.13
CA SER A 407 -3.92 -22.38 0.69
C SER A 407 -2.82 -22.46 1.74
N GLU A 408 -3.18 -22.71 3.01
CA GLU A 408 -2.21 -22.92 4.07
C GLU A 408 -1.32 -24.13 3.79
N ALA A 409 -1.94 -25.22 3.31
CA ALA A 409 -1.29 -26.49 3.08
C ALA A 409 -0.26 -26.47 1.93
N SER A 410 -0.28 -25.46 1.05
CA SER A 410 0.67 -25.38 -0.07
C SER A 410 2.08 -24.91 0.34
N GLY A 411 2.28 -24.48 1.58
CA GLY A 411 3.60 -24.12 2.10
C GLY A 411 3.71 -24.18 3.61
N HIS A 412 2.78 -24.88 4.27
CA HIS A 412 2.66 -24.98 5.74
C HIS A 412 2.81 -23.63 6.44
N PHE A 413 2.19 -22.59 5.86
CA PHE A 413 2.54 -21.21 6.16
C PHE A 413 2.21 -20.80 7.60
N CYS A 414 1.25 -21.44 8.27
CA CYS A 414 1.02 -21.15 9.69
C CYS A 414 2.15 -21.73 10.55
N ALA A 415 2.62 -22.95 10.26
CA ALA A 415 3.71 -23.59 10.99
C ALA A 415 5.09 -22.99 10.65
N ARG A 416 5.24 -22.45 9.43
CA ARG A 416 6.44 -21.75 8.95
C ARG A 416 6.81 -20.53 9.81
N GLY A 417 5.81 -19.93 10.47
CA GLY A 417 5.96 -18.78 11.36
C GLY A 417 5.92 -17.44 10.64
N GLY A 418 5.97 -16.35 11.42
CA GLY A 418 5.62 -15.03 10.90
C GLY A 418 4.14 -14.91 10.54
N ARG A 419 3.75 -13.79 9.95
CA ARG A 419 2.38 -13.58 9.46
C ARG A 419 2.16 -14.36 8.17
N PHE A 420 0.95 -14.88 8.01
CA PHE A 420 0.49 -15.54 6.79
C PHE A 420 -0.93 -15.11 6.43
N GLY A 421 -1.08 -14.53 5.25
CA GLY A 421 -2.34 -14.05 4.71
C GLY A 421 -2.11 -12.73 3.96
N PRO A 422 -3.15 -12.18 3.32
CA PRO A 422 -3.02 -10.97 2.53
C PRO A 422 -2.55 -9.78 3.38
N HIS A 423 -1.91 -8.82 2.74
CA HIS A 423 -1.58 -7.51 3.31
C HIS A 423 -1.98 -6.40 2.34
N ALA A 424 -1.22 -6.20 1.25
CA ALA A 424 -1.41 -5.07 0.34
C ALA A 424 -1.42 -5.50 -1.12
N THR A 425 -2.13 -4.75 -1.97
CA THR A 425 -1.95 -4.85 -3.42
C THR A 425 -0.83 -3.95 -3.92
N ASN A 426 -0.43 -4.13 -5.18
CA ASN A 426 0.15 -3.04 -5.96
C ASN A 426 -0.91 -1.93 -6.14
N GLU A 427 -0.47 -0.70 -6.39
CA GLU A 427 -1.38 0.47 -6.50
C GLU A 427 -1.14 1.29 -7.76
N GLU A 428 -0.36 0.75 -8.71
CA GLU A 428 -0.11 1.38 -9.98
C GLU A 428 -1.18 1.02 -11.01
N PHE A 429 -1.72 2.05 -11.65
CA PHE A 429 -2.72 1.94 -12.71
C PHE A 429 -2.11 1.77 -14.11
N GLY A 430 -0.82 1.42 -14.17
CA GLY A 430 -0.04 1.43 -15.40
C GLY A 430 -0.03 0.09 -16.16
N PRO A 431 0.37 0.12 -17.45
CA PRO A 431 0.68 -1.10 -18.18
C PRO A 431 1.90 -1.81 -17.56
N PRO A 432 2.14 -3.09 -17.92
CA PRO A 432 1.26 -3.93 -18.73
C PRO A 432 0.17 -4.64 -17.91
N PHE A 433 0.14 -4.41 -16.59
CA PHE A 433 -0.61 -5.22 -15.62
C PHE A 433 -2.03 -4.74 -15.33
N TYR A 434 -2.27 -3.41 -15.34
CA TYR A 434 -3.55 -2.84 -14.94
C TYR A 434 -4.73 -3.48 -15.70
N GLN A 435 -5.84 -3.72 -14.98
CA GLN A 435 -7.03 -4.46 -15.43
C GLN A 435 -6.85 -5.95 -15.78
N LYS A 436 -5.62 -6.50 -15.68
CA LYS A 436 -5.35 -7.89 -16.00
C LYS A 436 -4.88 -8.69 -14.80
N LEU A 437 -3.87 -8.18 -14.10
CA LEU A 437 -3.23 -8.86 -12.98
C LEU A 437 -3.19 -7.95 -11.75
N VAL A 438 -3.52 -8.51 -10.59
CA VAL A 438 -3.31 -7.88 -9.28
C VAL A 438 -2.21 -8.63 -8.55
N PHE A 439 -1.24 -7.89 -8.02
CA PHE A 439 -0.18 -8.42 -7.18
C PHE A 439 -0.57 -8.19 -5.72
N THR A 440 -0.64 -9.24 -4.93
CA THR A 440 -0.95 -9.16 -3.49
C THR A 440 0.23 -9.71 -2.69
N SER A 441 0.75 -8.90 -1.78
CA SER A 441 1.70 -9.37 -0.77
C SER A 441 0.99 -10.22 0.28
N GLN A 442 1.61 -11.35 0.64
CA GLN A 442 1.05 -12.36 1.53
C GLN A 442 2.02 -12.74 2.66
N PHE A 443 2.85 -11.79 3.11
CA PHE A 443 3.87 -11.96 4.14
C PHE A 443 4.81 -13.15 3.87
N ASN A 444 4.76 -14.21 4.68
CA ASN A 444 5.62 -15.38 4.54
C ASN A 444 5.29 -16.24 3.31
N ALA A 445 4.16 -15.98 2.67
CA ALA A 445 3.76 -16.59 1.41
C ALA A 445 4.17 -15.73 0.21
N GLY A 446 5.04 -14.73 0.39
CA GLY A 446 5.65 -13.95 -0.68
C GLY A 446 4.65 -13.01 -1.37
N VAL A 447 4.88 -12.75 -2.66
CA VAL A 447 3.91 -12.07 -3.52
C VAL A 447 3.16 -13.09 -4.38
N ARG A 448 1.86 -12.83 -4.56
CA ARG A 448 0.95 -13.63 -5.38
C ARG A 448 0.40 -12.79 -6.51
N VAL A 449 0.19 -13.42 -7.66
CA VAL A 449 -0.31 -12.76 -8.87
C VAL A 449 -1.64 -13.39 -9.27
N THR A 450 -2.69 -12.59 -9.21
CA THR A 450 -4.06 -13.02 -9.49
C THR A 450 -4.52 -12.43 -10.82
N ASP A 451 -4.89 -13.31 -11.76
CA ASP A 451 -5.60 -12.93 -12.98
C ASP A 451 -7.05 -12.59 -12.65
N ILE A 452 -7.43 -11.37 -13.00
CA ILE A 452 -8.72 -10.76 -12.69
C ILE A 452 -9.51 -10.40 -13.95
N ARG A 453 -9.05 -10.84 -15.14
CA ARG A 453 -9.78 -10.61 -16.40
C ARG A 453 -11.16 -11.28 -16.40
N ASP A 454 -11.34 -12.30 -15.56
CA ASP A 454 -12.64 -12.80 -15.12
C ASP A 454 -12.79 -12.54 -13.60
N PRO A 455 -13.39 -11.41 -13.19
CA PRO A 455 -13.47 -11.02 -11.78
C PRO A 455 -14.42 -11.90 -10.96
N TYR A 456 -15.25 -12.75 -11.59
CA TYR A 456 -16.07 -13.74 -10.89
C TYR A 456 -15.30 -15.01 -10.55
N ASN A 457 -14.17 -15.26 -11.23
CA ASN A 457 -13.32 -16.43 -11.01
C ASN A 457 -11.84 -16.01 -10.98
N PRO A 458 -11.40 -15.19 -10.00
CA PRO A 458 -10.01 -14.77 -9.89
C PRO A 458 -9.09 -16.00 -9.71
N LYS A 459 -7.97 -16.04 -10.44
CA LYS A 459 -7.06 -17.20 -10.45
C LYS A 459 -5.62 -16.80 -10.17
N GLU A 460 -4.95 -17.51 -9.27
CA GLU A 460 -3.51 -17.33 -9.07
C GLU A 460 -2.74 -17.92 -10.26
N VAL A 461 -1.96 -17.08 -10.94
CA VAL A 461 -1.18 -17.45 -12.14
C VAL A 461 0.32 -17.43 -11.91
N ALA A 462 0.81 -16.75 -10.87
CA ALA A 462 2.22 -16.73 -10.50
C ALA A 462 2.41 -16.44 -9.01
N PHE A 463 3.58 -16.81 -8.48
CA PHE A 463 4.03 -16.38 -7.16
C PHE A 463 5.55 -16.34 -7.08
N PHE A 464 6.06 -15.58 -6.10
CA PHE A 464 7.45 -15.59 -5.70
C PHE A 464 7.56 -15.41 -4.19
N ILE A 465 8.26 -16.33 -3.54
CA ILE A 465 8.62 -16.31 -2.12
C ILE A 465 10.14 -16.15 -2.05
N PRO A 466 10.65 -15.02 -1.54
CA PRO A 466 12.08 -14.86 -1.35
C PRO A 466 12.66 -15.92 -0.40
N ALA A 467 13.92 -16.29 -0.64
CA ALA A 467 14.71 -17.03 0.34
C ALA A 467 15.01 -16.12 1.54
N VAL A 468 15.12 -16.72 2.73
CA VAL A 468 15.69 -16.02 3.88
C VAL A 468 17.18 -15.78 3.63
N ASN A 469 17.74 -14.70 4.19
CA ASN A 469 19.15 -14.38 4.04
C ASN A 469 19.75 -13.94 5.39
N ALA A 470 21.03 -13.56 5.39
CA ALA A 470 21.74 -13.17 6.60
C ALA A 470 21.14 -11.94 7.31
N ASN A 471 20.37 -11.12 6.59
CA ASN A 471 19.69 -9.95 7.14
C ASN A 471 18.27 -10.27 7.62
N THR A 472 17.71 -11.45 7.31
CA THR A 472 16.31 -11.75 7.63
C THR A 472 16.07 -11.80 9.15
N ASP A 473 15.27 -10.89 9.67
CA ASP A 473 14.98 -10.76 11.11
C ASP A 473 13.96 -11.81 11.61
N LEU A 474 14.00 -12.10 12.90
CA LEU A 474 13.16 -13.11 13.56
C LEU A 474 11.69 -12.67 13.63
N ARG A 475 10.78 -13.61 13.42
CA ARG A 475 9.35 -13.49 13.76
C ARG A 475 9.04 -14.37 14.96
N CYS A 476 8.48 -13.77 16.00
CA CYS A 476 8.16 -14.45 17.24
C CYS A 476 6.66 -14.47 17.54
N GLY A 477 6.15 -15.57 18.08
CA GLY A 477 4.76 -15.65 18.49
C GLY A 477 4.41 -16.98 19.17
N PRO A 478 3.19 -17.11 19.68
CA PRO A 478 2.74 -18.33 20.32
C PRO A 478 2.54 -19.43 19.27
N PHE A 479 3.13 -20.61 19.52
CA PHE A 479 3.00 -21.78 18.65
C PHE A 479 3.11 -23.08 19.46
N GLN A 480 2.12 -23.97 19.34
CA GLN A 480 2.12 -25.33 19.91
C GLN A 480 2.57 -25.39 21.39
N GLY A 481 2.01 -24.52 22.24
CA GLY A 481 2.33 -24.48 23.67
C GLY A 481 3.59 -23.68 24.05
N ASN A 482 4.43 -23.29 23.09
CA ASN A 482 5.47 -22.29 23.30
C ASN A 482 4.84 -20.89 23.13
N SER A 483 4.93 -20.04 24.16
CA SER A 483 4.36 -18.69 24.12
C SER A 483 5.13 -17.72 23.21
N ASN A 484 6.37 -18.03 22.83
CA ASN A 484 7.24 -17.14 22.09
C ASN A 484 8.27 -17.90 21.22
N LYS A 485 7.81 -18.74 20.30
CA LYS A 485 8.68 -19.39 19.30
C LYS A 485 9.14 -18.33 18.29
N CYS A 486 10.45 -18.25 18.04
CA CYS A 486 11.04 -17.32 17.08
C CYS A 486 11.69 -18.07 15.91
N VAL A 487 11.46 -17.61 14.68
CA VAL A 487 12.06 -18.19 13.45
C VAL A 487 12.43 -17.08 12.47
N GLN A 488 13.49 -17.28 11.68
CA GLN A 488 13.78 -16.40 10.55
C GLN A 488 12.85 -16.78 9.40
N VAL A 489 12.06 -15.82 8.94
CA VAL A 489 11.09 -16.02 7.87
C VAL A 489 10.81 -14.70 7.19
N VAL A 490 10.73 -14.73 5.86
CA VAL A 490 10.39 -13.56 5.05
C VAL A 490 9.00 -13.03 5.40
N GLN A 491 8.81 -11.74 5.20
CA GLN A 491 7.56 -11.02 5.43
C GLN A 491 7.36 -10.01 4.30
N THR A 492 7.13 -10.50 3.08
CA THR A 492 6.88 -9.64 1.92
C THR A 492 5.71 -8.73 2.24
N ASN A 493 5.99 -7.43 2.37
CA ASN A 493 5.08 -6.48 3.00
C ASN A 493 4.26 -5.76 1.93
N ASN A 494 4.88 -5.11 0.95
CA ASN A 494 4.16 -4.47 -0.17
C ASN A 494 4.86 -4.75 -1.50
N VAL A 495 4.14 -4.42 -2.57
CA VAL A 495 4.55 -4.61 -3.95
C VAL A 495 4.30 -3.32 -4.75
N ALA A 496 5.16 -3.04 -5.72
CA ALA A 496 5.01 -2.01 -6.74
C ALA A 496 5.31 -2.60 -8.13
N THR A 497 4.82 -1.97 -9.20
CA THR A 497 4.99 -2.42 -10.58
C THR A 497 5.39 -1.29 -11.52
N ASP A 498 6.09 -1.58 -12.62
CA ASP A 498 6.47 -0.58 -13.63
C ASP A 498 5.98 -0.89 -15.06
N ASP A 499 6.07 0.14 -15.91
CA ASP A 499 5.70 0.11 -17.34
C ASP A 499 6.61 -0.78 -18.21
N ARG A 500 7.72 -1.29 -17.66
CA ARG A 500 8.64 -2.22 -18.32
C ARG A 500 8.30 -3.69 -18.02
N GLY A 501 7.31 -3.94 -17.16
CA GLY A 501 6.90 -5.28 -16.75
C GLY A 501 7.69 -5.85 -15.58
N PHE A 502 8.38 -5.02 -14.79
CA PHE A 502 9.01 -5.45 -13.54
C PHE A 502 8.09 -5.26 -12.34
N VAL A 503 8.31 -6.13 -11.35
CA VAL A 503 7.58 -6.16 -10.08
C VAL A 503 8.60 -6.00 -8.95
N TYR A 504 8.34 -5.12 -8.01
CA TYR A 504 9.23 -4.80 -6.90
C TYR A 504 8.55 -5.18 -5.60
N ILE A 505 9.16 -6.06 -4.83
CA ILE A 505 8.66 -6.41 -3.50
C ILE A 505 9.67 -6.00 -2.44
N VAL A 506 9.16 -5.60 -1.29
CA VAL A 506 9.98 -5.23 -0.13
C VAL A 506 9.55 -6.03 1.10
N ASP A 507 10.50 -6.28 1.98
CA ASP A 507 10.34 -7.20 3.09
C ASP A 507 10.33 -6.47 4.45
N ARG A 508 9.37 -6.81 5.31
CA ARG A 508 9.28 -6.31 6.69
C ARG A 508 10.32 -6.95 7.60
N ALA A 509 10.79 -8.15 7.26
CA ALA A 509 11.79 -8.88 8.02
C ALA A 509 13.20 -8.65 7.45
N ASP A 510 13.47 -7.46 6.92
CA ASP A 510 14.82 -7.00 6.56
C ASP A 510 15.50 -7.78 5.43
N SER A 511 14.75 -8.66 4.72
CA SER A 511 15.27 -9.44 3.60
C SER A 511 15.58 -8.58 2.34
N GLY A 512 15.25 -7.29 2.38
CA GLY A 512 15.55 -6.31 1.33
C GLY A 512 14.45 -6.16 0.28
N MET A 513 14.85 -5.58 -0.86
CA MET A 513 14.04 -5.39 -2.05
C MET A 513 14.41 -6.42 -3.13
N HIS A 514 13.40 -7.02 -3.77
CA HIS A 514 13.57 -7.93 -4.89
C HIS A 514 12.90 -7.36 -6.13
N VAL A 515 13.60 -7.41 -7.25
CA VAL A 515 13.11 -7.05 -8.59
C VAL A 515 12.79 -8.35 -9.32
N LEU A 516 11.56 -8.48 -9.78
CA LEU A 516 10.99 -9.72 -10.28
C LEU A 516 10.40 -9.49 -11.67
N ARG A 517 10.25 -10.56 -12.44
CA ARG A 517 9.56 -10.54 -13.74
C ARG A 517 8.72 -11.80 -13.90
N LEU A 518 7.55 -11.65 -14.51
CA LEU A 518 6.72 -12.79 -14.89
C LEU A 518 7.41 -13.64 -15.96
N THR A 519 7.17 -14.95 -15.93
CA THR A 519 7.62 -15.92 -16.95
C THR A 519 6.44 -16.80 -17.38
N GLY A 520 6.65 -17.62 -18.42
CA GLY A 520 5.67 -18.61 -18.88
C GLY A 520 4.28 -18.03 -19.18
N ASP A 521 3.23 -18.75 -18.76
CA ASP A 521 1.84 -18.36 -19.00
C ASP A 521 1.48 -17.00 -18.39
N ALA A 522 2.03 -16.66 -17.23
CA ALA A 522 1.74 -15.37 -16.59
C ALA A 522 2.30 -14.19 -17.40
N ALA A 523 3.48 -14.33 -18.00
CA ALA A 523 4.04 -13.31 -18.90
C ALA A 523 3.17 -13.13 -20.15
N ARG A 524 2.65 -14.23 -20.72
CA ARG A 524 1.78 -14.21 -21.90
C ARG A 524 0.47 -13.46 -21.66
N ILE A 525 -0.10 -13.50 -20.45
CA ILE A 525 -1.33 -12.75 -20.10
C ILE A 525 -1.18 -11.25 -20.37
N VAL A 526 0.01 -10.72 -20.13
CA VAL A 526 0.31 -9.28 -20.23
C VAL A 526 1.08 -8.91 -21.50
N GLY A 527 1.30 -9.87 -22.40
CA GLY A 527 1.99 -9.64 -23.67
C GLY A 527 3.49 -9.39 -23.51
N LEU A 528 4.09 -9.85 -22.41
CA LEU A 528 5.54 -9.89 -22.27
C LEU A 528 6.05 -11.15 -22.96
N ASP A 529 7.20 -11.05 -23.63
CA ASP A 529 7.90 -12.23 -24.12
C ASP A 529 8.12 -13.17 -22.92
N GLY A 530 7.52 -14.35 -23.01
CA GLY A 530 7.90 -15.45 -22.14
C GLY A 530 9.33 -15.76 -22.53
N ASP A 531 10.30 -15.35 -21.71
CA ASP A 531 11.59 -16.01 -21.74
C ASP A 531 11.28 -17.47 -21.34
N ASP A 532 10.97 -18.30 -22.33
CA ASP A 532 11.07 -19.74 -22.24
C ASP A 532 12.57 -19.99 -22.07
N ASP A 533 12.99 -20.38 -20.86
CA ASP A 533 14.39 -20.74 -20.58
C ASP A 533 14.86 -21.88 -21.49
#